data_AF-A0A968VY43-F1
#
_entry.id   AF-A0A968VY43-F1
#
_cell.length_a   1.000
_cell.length_b   1.000
_cell.length_c   1.000
_cell.angle_alpha   90.00
_cell.angle_beta   90.00
_cell.angle_gamma   90.00
#
_symmetry.space_group_name_H-M   'P 1'
#
loop_
_entity.id
_entity.type
_entity.pdbx_description
1 polymer ?
#
loop_
_entity_poly.entity_id
_entity_poly.type
_entity_poly.pdbx_seq_one_letter_code
_entity_poly.pdbx_strand_id
1 'polypeptide(L)'
;MVLAGYLWASWLPIIKNIWTSSYVLVAGGYSAILLAVFFLVIDAWGLKKWAFFFMVIGLNPIAIYMLSGGIIDYESATRFLFGGVVSWFSQAYQPVIHYTGFSLLTWLTCYFMYKKKIFIKV
;
A
#
# COMPACT_ATOMS: atom_id res chain seq x y z
N MET A 1 5.17 5.07 -24.89
CA MET A 1 6.27 5.41 -23.95
C MET A 1 7.15 4.19 -23.66
N VAL A 2 6.60 3.05 -23.21
CA VAL A 2 7.37 1.84 -22.89
C VAL A 2 8.26 1.35 -24.05
N LEU A 3 7.68 1.13 -25.25
CA LEU A 3 8.43 0.69 -26.44
C LEU A 3 9.54 1.68 -26.82
N ALA A 4 9.25 2.98 -26.79
CA ALA A 4 10.25 4.01 -27.05
C ALA A 4 11.39 4.00 -26.02
N GLY A 5 11.09 3.74 -24.75
CA GLY A 5 12.09 3.60 -23.68
C GLY A 5 12.99 2.38 -23.87
N TYR A 6 12.46 1.24 -24.33
CA TYR A 6 13.27 0.07 -24.66
C TYR A 6 14.10 0.25 -25.94
N LEU A 7 13.61 0.99 -26.93
CA LEU A 7 14.41 1.34 -28.10
C LEU A 7 15.56 2.28 -27.72
N TRP A 8 15.28 3.27 -26.87
CA TRP A 8 16.27 4.20 -26.33
C TRP A 8 17.30 3.50 -25.42
N ALA A 9 16.91 2.38 -24.80
CA ALA A 9 17.80 1.55 -23.99
C ALA A 9 19.00 0.98 -24.76
N SER A 10 18.90 0.89 -26.10
CA SER A 10 19.98 0.42 -26.97
C SER A 10 21.19 1.37 -26.97
N TRP A 11 20.96 2.66 -26.72
CA TRP A 11 22.00 3.70 -26.69
C TRP A 11 22.36 4.08 -25.25
N LEU A 12 21.37 4.11 -24.38
CA LEU A 12 21.52 4.50 -22.98
C LEU A 12 20.85 3.45 -22.09
N PRO A 13 21.60 2.58 -21.40
CA PRO A 13 21.02 1.47 -20.65
C PRO A 13 20.06 1.94 -19.57
N ILE A 14 19.06 1.09 -19.26
CA ILE A 14 18.07 1.37 -18.24
C ILE A 14 18.74 1.23 -16.86
N ILE A 15 19.16 2.35 -16.29
CA ILE A 15 19.75 2.41 -14.94
C ILE A 15 18.84 3.22 -14.03
N LYS A 16 18.29 2.54 -13.01
CA LYS A 16 17.42 3.14 -11.98
C LYS A 16 18.17 4.11 -11.07
N ASN A 17 19.42 3.80 -10.71
CA ASN A 17 20.18 4.57 -9.71
C ASN A 17 20.43 6.02 -10.12
N ILE A 18 20.69 6.27 -11.41
CA ILE A 18 20.97 7.61 -11.94
C ILE A 18 19.78 8.20 -12.71
N TRP A 19 18.60 7.60 -12.63
CA TRP A 19 17.38 8.09 -13.29
C TRP A 19 17.56 8.38 -14.79
N THR A 20 18.12 7.42 -15.52
CA THR A 20 18.32 7.53 -16.97
C THR A 20 17.04 7.85 -17.74
N SER A 21 17.14 8.59 -18.85
CA SER A 21 15.97 8.94 -19.67
C SER A 21 15.25 7.71 -20.25
N SER A 22 15.99 6.64 -20.59
CA SER A 22 15.42 5.33 -20.94
C SER A 22 14.57 4.76 -19.79
N TYR A 23 15.08 4.81 -18.56
CA TYR A 23 14.36 4.36 -17.37
C TYR A 23 13.10 5.18 -17.11
N VAL A 24 13.16 6.51 -17.25
CA VAL A 24 11.99 7.39 -17.07
C VAL A 24 10.89 7.07 -18.09
N LEU A 25 11.24 6.85 -19.36
CA LEU A 25 10.27 6.49 -20.41
C LEU A 25 9.60 5.14 -20.17
N VAL A 26 10.37 4.14 -19.72
CA VAL A 26 9.84 2.81 -19.39
C VAL A 26 8.97 2.86 -18.14
N ALA A 27 9.48 3.43 -17.04
CA ALA A 27 8.76 3.54 -15.77
C ALA A 27 7.47 4.36 -15.92
N GLY A 28 7.56 5.55 -16.52
CA GLY A 28 6.39 6.41 -16.77
C GLY A 28 5.39 5.76 -17.71
N GLY A 29 5.87 5.01 -18.72
CA GLY A 29 5.00 4.24 -19.60
C GLY A 29 4.22 3.14 -18.87
N TYR A 30 4.89 2.38 -17.99
CA TYR A 30 4.20 1.39 -17.16
C TYR A 30 3.23 2.05 -16.18
N SER A 31 3.58 3.18 -15.57
CA SER A 31 2.69 3.93 -14.69
C SER A 31 1.42 4.38 -15.43
N ALA A 32 1.54 4.89 -16.65
CA ALA A 32 0.39 5.30 -17.46
C ALA A 32 -0.51 4.12 -17.86
N ILE A 33 0.08 2.98 -18.23
CA ILE A 33 -0.67 1.76 -18.53
C ILE A 33 -1.44 1.28 -17.29
N LEU A 34 -0.77 1.22 -16.14
CA LEU A 34 -1.37 0.78 -14.89
C LEU A 34 -2.50 1.73 -14.44
N LEU A 35 -2.31 3.04 -14.62
CA LEU A 35 -3.37 4.03 -14.40
C LEU A 35 -4.57 3.79 -15.31
N ALA A 36 -4.35 3.55 -16.62
CA ALA A 36 -5.40 3.27 -17.58
C ALA A 36 -6.16 1.97 -17.24
N VAL A 37 -5.45 0.93 -16.80
CA VAL A 37 -6.06 -0.33 -16.35
C VAL A 37 -6.93 -0.10 -15.12
N PHE A 38 -6.45 0.63 -14.11
CA PHE A 38 -7.25 0.90 -12.92
C PHE A 38 -8.47 1.77 -13.23
N PHE A 39 -8.33 2.77 -14.09
CA PHE A 39 -9.44 3.57 -14.59
C PHE A 39 -10.49 2.67 -15.26
N LEU A 40 -10.06 1.79 -16.16
CA LEU A 40 -10.96 0.87 -16.86
C LEU A 40 -11.67 -0.10 -15.89
N VAL A 41 -10.95 -0.69 -14.93
CA VAL A 41 -11.51 -1.65 -13.97
C VAL A 41 -12.48 -0.98 -12.99
N ILE A 42 -12.12 0.20 -12.46
CA ILE A 42 -12.89 0.86 -11.38
C ILE A 42 -14.02 1.71 -11.95
N ASP A 43 -13.72 2.53 -12.96
CA ASP A 43 -14.66 3.51 -13.49
C ASP A 43 -15.48 2.96 -14.66
N ALA A 44 -14.84 2.27 -15.62
CA ALA A 44 -15.57 1.75 -16.79
C ALA A 44 -16.33 0.43 -16.49
N TRP A 45 -15.70 -0.52 -15.79
CA TRP A 45 -16.33 -1.79 -15.41
C TRP A 45 -17.04 -1.76 -14.05
N GLY A 46 -16.88 -0.68 -13.28
CA GLY A 46 -17.62 -0.47 -12.03
C GLY A 46 -17.22 -1.42 -10.89
N LEU A 47 -16.06 -2.10 -10.97
CA LEU A 47 -15.59 -3.04 -9.94
C LEU A 47 -14.98 -2.32 -8.73
N LYS A 48 -15.82 -1.57 -8.01
CA LYS A 48 -15.38 -0.67 -6.92
C LYS A 48 -15.18 -1.39 -5.57
N LYS A 49 -15.74 -2.59 -5.39
CA LYS A 49 -15.74 -3.29 -4.09
C LYS A 49 -14.33 -3.66 -3.61
N TRP A 50 -13.45 -4.11 -4.49
CA TRP A 50 -12.08 -4.45 -4.12
C TRP A 50 -11.20 -3.21 -3.94
N ALA A 51 -11.41 -2.19 -4.79
CA ALA A 51 -10.75 -0.89 -4.69
C ALA A 51 -11.04 -0.16 -3.36
N PHE A 52 -12.18 -0.45 -2.73
CA PHE A 52 -12.55 0.12 -1.43
C PHE A 52 -11.49 -0.16 -0.34
N PHE A 53 -10.92 -1.37 -0.30
CA PHE A 53 -9.90 -1.72 0.69
C PHE A 53 -8.67 -0.80 0.55
N PHE A 54 -8.19 -0.59 -0.67
CA PHE A 54 -7.06 0.29 -0.98
C PHE A 54 -7.39 1.76 -0.80
N MET A 55 -8.64 2.16 -1.09
CA MET A 55 -9.10 3.54 -0.95
C MET A 55 -9.07 3.98 0.52
N VAL A 56 -9.49 3.13 1.46
CA VAL A 56 -9.47 3.44 2.91
C VAL A 56 -8.06 3.78 3.40
N ILE A 57 -7.07 3.02 2.91
CA ILE A 57 -5.64 3.23 3.21
C ILE A 57 -5.14 4.51 2.51
N GLY A 58 -5.41 4.64 1.21
CA GLY A 58 -4.92 5.73 0.37
C GLY A 58 -5.49 7.11 0.69
N LEU A 59 -6.66 7.19 1.34
CA LEU A 59 -7.25 8.45 1.78
C LEU A 59 -6.64 8.99 3.07
N ASN A 60 -5.94 8.16 3.85
CA ASN A 60 -5.33 8.55 5.13
C ASN A 60 -3.84 8.13 5.24
N PRO A 61 -2.98 8.47 4.27
CA PRO A 61 -1.59 8.03 4.27
C PRO A 61 -0.79 8.63 5.43
N ILE A 62 -1.08 9.88 5.81
CA ILE A 62 -0.44 10.56 6.95
C ILE A 62 -0.82 9.87 8.26
N ALA A 63 -2.09 9.46 8.41
CA ALA A 63 -2.51 8.72 9.59
C ALA A 63 -1.70 7.43 9.72
N ILE A 64 -1.58 6.65 8.64
CA ILE A 64 -0.78 5.41 8.65
C ILE A 64 0.67 5.69 9.01
N TYR A 65 1.27 6.73 8.43
CA TYR A 65 2.65 7.13 8.74
C TYR A 65 2.81 7.47 10.24
N MET A 66 1.89 8.24 10.81
CA MET A 66 1.88 8.61 12.23
C MET A 66 1.67 7.41 13.15
N LEU A 67 0.78 6.48 12.77
CA LEU A 67 0.54 5.24 13.52
C LEU A 67 1.76 4.31 13.46
N SER A 68 2.45 4.24 12.32
CA SER A 68 3.69 3.47 12.17
C SER A 68 4.90 4.14 12.84
N GLY A 69 4.87 5.45 13.03
CA GLY A 69 5.95 6.24 13.64
C GLY A 69 6.01 6.18 15.16
N GLY A 70 5.19 5.36 15.81
CA GLY A 70 5.24 5.12 17.26
C GLY A 70 4.39 6.05 18.13
N ILE A 71 3.46 6.83 17.55
CA ILE A 71 2.52 7.64 18.35
C ILE A 71 1.56 6.74 19.15
N ILE A 72 1.29 5.53 18.65
CA ILE A 72 0.48 4.51 19.32
C ILE A 72 1.27 3.20 19.27
N ASP A 73 1.51 2.60 20.44
CA ASP A 73 2.19 1.30 20.55
C ASP A 73 1.23 0.16 20.17
N TYR A 74 1.06 0.00 18.86
CA TYR A 74 0.22 -1.05 18.28
C TYR A 74 0.82 -2.44 18.46
N GLU A 75 2.12 -2.58 18.77
CA GLU A 75 2.71 -3.85 19.14
C GLU A 75 2.16 -4.31 20.50
N SER A 76 2.13 -3.41 21.48
CA SER A 76 1.47 -3.69 22.77
C SER A 76 -0.03 -3.95 22.61
N ALA A 77 -0.74 -3.19 21.76
CA ALA A 77 -2.16 -3.42 21.50
C ALA A 77 -2.43 -4.76 20.80
N THR A 78 -1.58 -5.16 19.85
CA THR A 78 -1.69 -6.44 19.14
C THR A 78 -1.34 -7.60 20.07
N ARG A 79 -0.31 -7.48 20.91
CA ARG A 79 0.00 -8.48 21.94
C ARG A 79 -1.11 -8.60 22.98
N PHE A 80 -1.74 -7.50 23.38
CA PHE A 80 -2.85 -7.53 24.33
C PHE A 80 -4.12 -8.19 23.72
N LEU A 81 -4.47 -7.83 22.48
CA LEU A 81 -5.69 -8.32 21.83
C LEU A 81 -5.53 -9.72 21.21
N PHE A 82 -4.36 -10.01 20.63
CA PHE A 82 -4.09 -11.26 19.92
C PHE A 82 -3.11 -12.18 20.64
N GLY A 83 -2.44 -11.76 21.73
CA GLY A 83 -1.45 -12.59 22.43
C GLY A 83 -2.02 -13.89 23.00
N GLY A 84 -3.28 -13.89 23.45
CA GLY A 84 -3.98 -15.10 23.88
C GLY A 84 -4.30 -16.06 22.74
N VAL A 85 -4.48 -15.56 21.51
CA VAL A 85 -4.71 -16.37 20.31
C VAL A 85 -3.37 -16.87 19.74
N VAL A 86 -2.34 -16.02 19.77
CA VAL A 86 -0.98 -16.32 19.31
C VAL A 86 -0.34 -17.47 20.10
N SER A 87 -0.65 -17.60 21.40
CA SER A 87 -0.13 -18.68 22.25
C SER A 87 -0.74 -20.05 21.97
N TRP A 88 -1.86 -20.12 21.22
CA TRP A 88 -2.50 -21.38 20.83
C TRP A 88 -1.88 -21.97 19.55
N PHE A 89 -1.07 -21.19 18.83
CA PHE A 89 -0.41 -21.61 17.60
C PHE A 89 1.09 -21.86 17.81
N SER A 90 1.65 -22.79 17.03
CA SER A 90 3.07 -23.14 17.14
C SER A 90 3.98 -21.92 16.95
N GLN A 91 5.15 -21.94 17.59
CA GLN A 91 6.13 -20.84 17.60
C GLN A 91 6.53 -20.34 16.20
N ALA A 92 6.42 -21.18 15.17
CA ALA A 92 6.68 -20.81 13.78
C ALA A 92 5.65 -19.83 13.18
N TYR A 93 4.39 -19.86 13.64
CA TYR A 93 3.30 -19.03 13.09
C TYR A 93 3.07 -17.74 13.88
N GLN A 94 3.63 -17.65 15.09
CA GLN A 94 3.50 -16.48 15.97
C GLN A 94 3.89 -15.14 15.32
N PRO A 95 5.02 -15.00 14.59
CA PRO A 95 5.37 -13.72 13.97
C PRO A 95 4.38 -13.34 12.87
N VAL A 96 3.92 -14.30 12.06
CA VAL A 96 2.96 -14.04 10.98
C VAL A 96 1.65 -13.51 11.53
N ILE A 97 1.14 -14.16 12.59
CA ILE A 97 -0.11 -13.76 13.25
C ILE A 97 0.02 -12.34 13.82
N HIS A 98 1.16 -12.02 14.43
CA HIS A 98 1.41 -10.70 14.99
C HIS A 98 1.43 -9.60 13.92
N TYR A 99 2.16 -9.78 12.80
CA TYR A 99 2.18 -8.78 11.73
C TYR A 99 0.82 -8.64 11.03
N THR A 100 0.08 -9.73 10.91
CA THR A 100 -1.28 -9.71 10.35
C THR A 100 -2.23 -8.96 11.27
N GLY A 101 -2.14 -9.19 12.59
CA GLY A 101 -2.92 -8.46 13.60
C GLY A 101 -2.62 -6.96 13.60
N PHE A 102 -1.34 -6.60 13.51
CA PHE A 102 -0.92 -5.19 13.37
C PHE A 102 -1.53 -4.55 12.12
N SER A 103 -1.37 -5.17 10.95
CA SER A 103 -1.90 -4.64 9.68
C SER A 103 -3.42 -4.50 9.72
N LEU A 104 -4.13 -5.48 10.30
CA LEU A 104 -5.59 -5.46 10.44
C LEU A 104 -6.05 -4.34 11.39
N LEU A 105 -5.34 -4.15 12.50
CA LEU A 105 -5.67 -3.13 13.50
C LEU A 105 -5.41 -1.71 12.97
N THR A 106 -4.33 -1.51 12.21
CA THR A 106 -4.09 -0.26 11.46
C THR A 106 -5.21 -0.02 10.44
N TRP A 107 -5.58 -1.06 9.67
CA TRP A 107 -6.65 -0.93 8.68
C TRP A 107 -8.00 -0.59 9.31
N LEU A 108 -8.35 -1.21 10.44
CA LEU A 108 -9.57 -0.90 11.21
C LEU A 108 -9.58 0.55 11.69
N THR A 109 -8.43 1.06 12.13
CA THR A 109 -8.28 2.47 12.54
C THR A 109 -8.53 3.40 11.35
N CYS A 110 -7.90 3.13 10.20
CA CYS A 110 -8.14 3.89 8.97
C CYS A 110 -9.60 3.81 8.52
N TYR A 111 -10.24 2.64 8.65
CA TYR A 111 -11.65 2.46 8.34
C TYR A 111 -12.56 3.27 9.27
N PHE A 112 -12.24 3.34 10.56
CA PHE A 112 -12.95 4.18 11.52
C PHE A 112 -12.84 5.66 11.15
N MET A 113 -11.63 6.14 10.83
CA MET A 113 -11.41 7.51 10.36
C MET A 113 -12.17 7.81 9.06
N TYR A 114 -12.17 6.86 8.12
CA TYR A 114 -12.93 6.96 6.87
C TYR A 114 -14.44 7.08 7.13
N LYS A 115 -15.02 6.25 8.02
CA LYS A 115 -16.44 6.35 8.41
C LYS A 115 -16.78 7.70 9.04
N LYS A 116 -15.86 8.24 9.85
CA LYS A 116 -16.02 9.55 10.50
C LYS A 116 -15.69 10.73 9.58
N LYS A 117 -15.29 10.47 8.32
CA LYS A 117 -14.83 11.49 7.35
C LYS A 117 -13.71 12.39 7.89
N ILE A 118 -12.88 11.86 8.79
CA ILE A 118 -11.73 12.58 9.35
C ILE A 118 -10.55 12.29 8.42
N PHE A 119 -10.14 13.30 7.66
CA PHE A 119 -9.00 13.22 6.75
C PHE A 119 -7.91 14.17 7.24
N ILE A 120 -6.82 13.60 7.75
CA ILE A 120 -5.66 14.38 8.18
C ILE A 120 -4.85 14.73 6.93
N LYS A 121 -4.76 16.02 6.63
CA LYS A 121 -3.96 16.59 5.54
C LYS A 121 -2.92 17.52 6.16
N VAL A 122 -1.73 17.57 5.56
CA VAL A 122 -0.67 18.54 5.89
C VAL A 122 -0.77 19.69 4.91
#